data_AF-A0A7L0EF71-F1
#
_entry.id   AF-A0A7L0EF71-F1
#
_cell.length_a   1.000
_cell.length_b   1.000
_cell.length_c   1.000
_cell.angle_alpha   90.00
_cell.angle_beta   90.00
_cell.angle_gamma   90.00
#
_symmetry.space_group_name_H-M   'P 1'
#
loop_
_entity.id
_entity.type
_entity.pdbx_description
1 polymer ?
#
loop_
_entity_poly.entity_id
_entity_poly.type
_entity_poly.pdbx_seq_one_letter_code
_entity_poly.pdbx_strand_id
1 'polypeptide(L)'
;PDTQLVRRIVSQVEFYLSDENLAKDAFLLKHVQKNKMGFVSIKLPTCFKKGSTLWPSRGRCLGVLGLSLLLEVNKEGTKARWRVPISESLLRIPPSKLLLAWEL
;
A
#
# COMPACT_ATOMS: atom_id res chain seq x y z
N PRO A 1 -20.09 5.07 -9.63
CA PRO A 1 -18.62 4.89 -9.69
C PRO A 1 -18.33 3.59 -10.43
N ASP A 2 -17.51 3.63 -11.48
CA ASP A 2 -17.17 2.44 -12.29
C ASP A 2 -16.58 1.32 -11.40
N THR A 3 -17.36 0.28 -11.16
CA THR A 3 -17.01 -0.85 -10.29
C THR A 3 -15.73 -1.54 -10.75
N GLN A 4 -15.41 -1.48 -12.04
CA GLN A 4 -14.16 -1.99 -12.59
C GLN A 4 -12.94 -1.16 -12.16
N LEU A 5 -13.05 0.17 -12.16
CA LEU A 5 -11.97 1.05 -11.72
C LEU A 5 -11.69 0.85 -10.22
N VAL A 6 -12.75 0.75 -9.42
CA VAL A 6 -12.68 0.44 -7.98
C VAL A 6 -11.89 -0.85 -7.75
N ARG A 7 -12.24 -1.94 -8.44
CA ARG A 7 -11.56 -3.24 -8.32
C ARG A 7 -10.09 -3.18 -8.72
N ARG A 8 -9.77 -2.51 -9.83
CA ARG A 8 -8.37 -2.33 -10.27
C ARG A 8 -7.55 -1.59 -9.23
N ILE A 9 -8.11 -0.52 -8.66
CA ILE A 9 -7.46 0.26 -7.62
C ILE A 9 -7.20 -0.59 -6.36
N VAL A 10 -8.22 -1.29 -5.86
CA VAL A 10 -8.09 -2.13 -4.66
C VAL A 10 -7.06 -3.22 -4.89
N SER A 11 -7.17 -3.95 -6.01
CA SER A 11 -6.22 -5.01 -6.35
C SER A 11 -4.78 -4.50 -6.46
N GLN A 12 -4.58 -3.29 -6.98
CA GLN A 12 -3.26 -2.69 -7.07
C GLN A 12 -2.70 -2.33 -5.69
N VAL A 13 -3.53 -1.74 -4.81
CA VAL A 13 -3.10 -1.43 -3.44
C VAL A 13 -2.83 -2.71 -2.63
N GLU A 14 -3.67 -3.72 -2.78
CA GLU A 14 -3.47 -5.05 -2.19
C GLU A 14 -2.14 -5.64 -2.66
N PHE A 15 -1.86 -5.65 -3.97
CA PHE A 15 -0.60 -6.13 -4.52
C PHE A 15 0.62 -5.40 -3.94
N TYR A 16 0.58 -4.08 -3.81
CA TYR A 16 1.69 -3.31 -3.26
C TYR A 16 1.94 -3.60 -1.78
N LEU A 17 0.87 -3.82 -1.03
CA LEU A 17 0.95 -4.15 0.39
C LEU A 17 1.12 -5.65 0.64
N SER A 18 1.04 -6.51 -0.38
CA SER A 18 1.27 -7.94 -0.25
C SER A 18 2.68 -8.23 0.25
N ASP A 19 2.81 -9.29 1.05
CA ASP A 19 4.08 -9.65 1.67
C ASP A 19 5.20 -9.87 0.65
N GLU A 20 4.89 -10.47 -0.51
CA GLU A 20 5.84 -10.68 -1.59
C GLU A 20 6.39 -9.37 -2.18
N ASN A 21 5.56 -8.33 -2.26
CA ASN A 21 5.98 -7.03 -2.78
C ASN A 21 6.73 -6.24 -1.71
N LEU A 22 6.25 -6.26 -0.47
CA LEU A 22 6.94 -5.63 0.67
C LEU A 22 8.32 -6.26 0.91
N ALA A 23 8.48 -7.57 0.71
CA ALA A 23 9.78 -8.23 0.81
C ALA A 23 10.78 -7.75 -0.24
N LYS A 24 10.30 -7.31 -1.41
CA LYS A 24 11.12 -6.82 -2.53
C LYS A 24 11.36 -5.31 -2.44
N ASP A 25 10.40 -4.56 -1.94
CA ASP A 25 10.43 -3.10 -1.88
C ASP A 25 10.89 -2.60 -0.50
N ALA A 26 12.18 -2.25 -0.43
CA ALA A 26 12.81 -1.65 0.75
C ALA A 26 12.07 -0.41 1.28
N PHE A 27 11.57 0.40 0.36
CA PHE A 27 11.08 1.74 0.65
C PHE A 27 9.70 1.64 1.29
N LEU A 28 8.81 0.85 0.69
CA LEU A 28 7.51 0.53 1.27
C LEU A 28 7.68 -0.18 2.61
N LEU A 29 8.55 -1.20 2.67
CA LEU A 29 8.80 -1.95 3.90
C LEU A 29 9.32 -1.06 5.03
N LYS A 30 10.27 -0.17 4.76
CA LYS A 30 10.78 0.79 5.76
C LYS A 30 9.67 1.73 6.25
N HIS A 31 8.74 2.13 5.38
CA HIS A 31 7.63 3.00 5.78
C HIS A 31 6.59 2.26 6.64
N VAL A 32 6.32 0.99 6.30
CA VAL A 32 5.48 0.08 7.08
C VAL A 32 6.11 -0.17 8.45
N GLN A 33 7.38 -0.58 8.50
CA GLN A 33 8.13 -0.86 9.74
C GLN A 33 8.29 0.38 10.63
N LYS A 34 8.41 1.58 10.05
CA LYS A 34 8.51 2.84 10.80
C LYS A 34 7.23 3.16 11.57
N ASN A 35 6.08 2.59 11.17
CA ASN A 35 4.81 2.84 11.82
C ASN A 35 4.39 1.61 12.63
N LYS A 36 4.33 1.73 13.97
CA LYS A 36 3.95 0.62 14.86
C LYS A 36 2.59 -0.03 14.53
N MET A 37 1.71 0.72 13.85
CA MET A 37 0.39 0.25 13.44
C MET A 37 0.30 -0.22 11.98
N GLY A 38 1.41 -0.16 11.22
CA GLY A 38 1.47 -0.62 9.83
C GLY A 38 0.75 0.26 8.80
N PHE A 39 0.33 1.48 9.16
CA PHE A 39 -0.33 2.38 8.22
C PHE A 39 0.65 3.00 7.24
N VAL A 40 0.35 2.85 5.94
CA VAL A 40 1.08 3.45 4.82
C VAL A 40 0.20 4.49 4.15
N SER A 41 0.77 5.64 3.79
CA SER A 41 0.05 6.66 3.02
C SER A 41 -0.35 6.10 1.66
N ILE A 42 -1.62 6.18 1.32
CA ILE A 42 -2.15 5.58 0.07
C ILE A 42 -1.52 6.22 -1.18
N LYS A 43 -1.09 7.48 -1.06
CA LYS A 43 -0.36 8.17 -2.12
C LYS A 43 0.98 7.49 -2.46
N LEU A 44 1.66 6.86 -1.50
CA LEU A 44 2.96 6.22 -1.73
C LEU A 44 2.87 5.16 -2.84
N PRO A 45 2.16 4.02 -2.65
CA PRO A 45 2.15 2.92 -3.62
C PRO A 45 1.69 3.37 -5.01
N THR A 46 0.82 4.38 -5.09
CA THR A 46 0.34 4.91 -6.37
C THR A 46 1.33 5.85 -7.05
N CYS A 47 2.07 6.68 -6.32
CA CYS A 47 3.01 7.64 -6.92
C CYS A 47 4.27 6.97 -7.50
N PHE A 48 4.52 5.70 -7.17
CA PHE A 48 5.70 4.97 -7.64
C PHE A 48 5.64 4.56 -9.12
N LYS A 49 4.46 4.44 -9.73
CA LYS A 49 4.36 4.19 -11.18
C LYS A 49 4.26 5.51 -11.95
N LYS A 50 5.27 5.77 -12.78
CA LYS A 50 5.28 6.86 -13.76
C LYS A 50 4.03 6.75 -14.65
N GLY A 51 3.09 7.68 -14.49
CA GLY A 51 1.84 7.73 -15.26
C GLY A 51 0.57 7.17 -14.60
N SER A 52 0.50 7.03 -13.27
CA SER A 52 -0.68 6.52 -12.57
C SER A 52 -1.88 7.51 -12.52
N THR A 53 -2.50 7.80 -13.67
CA THR A 53 -3.76 8.57 -13.75
C THR A 53 -4.99 7.77 -13.28
N LEU A 54 -4.77 6.52 -12.83
CA LEU A 54 -5.80 5.60 -12.36
C LEU A 54 -6.43 6.01 -11.02
N TRP A 55 -5.84 6.96 -10.28
CA TRP A 55 -6.31 7.31 -8.94
C TRP A 55 -7.41 8.39 -8.97
N PRO A 56 -8.60 8.11 -8.43
CA PRO A 56 -9.67 9.08 -8.30
C PRO A 56 -9.28 10.27 -7.39
N SER A 57 -10.11 11.31 -7.43
CA SER A 57 -10.04 12.39 -6.44
C SER A 57 -10.10 11.83 -5.01
N ARG A 58 -9.42 12.50 -4.07
CA ARG A 58 -9.21 12.06 -2.68
C ARG A 58 -10.47 11.47 -2.02
N GLY A 59 -11.64 12.11 -2.21
CA GLY A 59 -12.92 11.65 -1.65
C GLY A 59 -13.45 10.34 -2.25
N ARG A 60 -13.21 10.06 -3.54
CA ARG A 60 -13.61 8.80 -4.18
C ARG A 60 -12.76 7.63 -3.68
N CYS A 61 -11.51 7.87 -3.35
CA CYS A 61 -10.59 6.83 -2.91
C CYS A 61 -10.90 6.28 -1.53
N LEU A 62 -11.44 7.11 -0.64
CA LEU A 62 -11.98 6.70 0.64
C LEU A 62 -13.07 5.65 0.46
N GLY A 63 -14.02 5.93 -0.43
CA GLY A 63 -15.12 5.01 -0.74
C GLY A 63 -14.62 3.71 -1.38
N VAL A 64 -13.63 3.80 -2.28
CA VAL A 64 -13.06 2.63 -2.96
C VAL A 64 -12.33 1.70 -2.00
N LEU A 65 -11.46 2.24 -1.15
CA LEU A 65 -10.67 1.42 -0.22
C LEU A 65 -11.50 0.93 0.97
N GLY A 66 -12.51 1.68 1.40
CA GLY A 66 -13.43 1.24 2.44
C GLY A 66 -14.27 0.01 2.05
N LEU A 67 -14.39 -0.29 0.75
CA LEU A 67 -15.07 -1.51 0.26
C LEU A 67 -14.21 -2.77 0.39
N SER A 68 -12.91 -2.63 0.61
CA SER A 68 -12.02 -3.78 0.75
C SER A 68 -12.21 -4.45 2.13
N LEU A 69 -12.31 -5.77 2.12
CA LEU A 69 -12.40 -6.57 3.35
C LEU A 69 -11.02 -6.81 3.98
N LEU A 70 -9.96 -6.69 3.18
CA LEU A 70 -8.59 -7.01 3.56
C LEU A 70 -7.81 -5.81 4.10
N LEU A 71 -8.16 -4.60 3.65
CA LEU A 71 -7.50 -3.38 4.08
C LEU A 71 -8.36 -2.62 5.09
N GLU A 72 -7.67 -1.84 5.91
CA GLU A 72 -8.26 -0.88 6.82
C GLU A 72 -7.70 0.51 6.50
N VAL A 73 -8.59 1.45 6.26
CA VAL A 73 -8.24 2.86 6.05
C VAL A 73 -8.39 3.63 7.35
N ASN A 74 -7.48 4.58 7.59
CA ASN A 74 -7.59 5.51 8.70
C ASN A 74 -8.89 6.35 8.58
N LYS A 75 -9.34 6.99 9.66
CA LYS A 75 -10.51 7.88 9.68
C LYS A 75 -10.42 9.03 8.66
N GLU A 76 -9.21 9.52 8.40
CA GLU A 76 -8.94 10.55 7.39
C GLU A 76 -8.80 9.95 5.96
N GLY A 77 -8.70 8.62 5.89
CA GLY A 77 -8.33 7.77 4.75
C GLY A 77 -7.29 8.34 3.80
N THR A 78 -6.27 8.93 4.41
CA THR A 78 -4.98 9.24 3.79
C THR A 78 -4.01 8.05 3.86
N LYS A 79 -4.27 7.11 4.78
CA LYS A 79 -3.45 5.94 5.04
C LYS A 79 -4.29 4.66 5.04
N ALA A 80 -3.70 3.57 4.56
CA ALA A 80 -4.25 2.23 4.57
C ALA A 80 -3.25 1.26 5.22
N ARG A 81 -3.76 0.21 5.83
CA ARG A 81 -3.00 -0.94 6.35
C ARG A 81 -3.72 -2.24 6.00
N TRP A 82 -3.03 -3.36 6.10
CA TRP A 82 -3.70 -4.65 6.18
C TRP A 82 -4.45 -4.77 7.52
N ARG A 83 -5.65 -5.34 7.48
CA ARG A 83 -6.37 -5.73 8.71
C ARG A 83 -5.62 -6.83 9.46
N VAL A 84 -4.99 -7.72 8.71
CA VAL A 84 -4.13 -8.77 9.26
C VAL A 84 -2.79 -8.13 9.62
N PRO A 85 -2.19 -8.48 10.78
CA PRO A 85 -0.84 -8.03 11.10
C PRO A 85 0.14 -8.46 10.00
N ILE A 86 1.09 -7.58 9.71
CA ILE A 86 2.16 -7.86 8.76
C ILE A 86 2.97 -9.07 9.27
N SER A 87 3.32 -9.98 8.36
CA SER A 87 4.08 -11.19 8.71
C SER A 87 5.39 -10.87 9.42
N GLU A 88 5.70 -11.61 10.48
CA GLU A 88 6.95 -11.46 11.27
C GLU A 88 8.20 -11.60 10.41
N SER A 89 8.11 -12.40 9.34
CA SER A 89 9.18 -12.56 8.34
C SER A 89 9.62 -11.22 7.76
N LEU A 90 8.69 -10.30 7.46
CA LEU A 90 8.97 -8.98 6.92
C LEU A 90 9.52 -8.01 7.94
N LEU A 91 9.10 -8.13 9.21
CA LEU A 91 9.64 -7.34 10.30
C LEU A 91 11.09 -7.68 10.59
N ARG A 92 11.50 -8.92 10.29
CA ARG A 92 12.88 -9.39 10.46
C ARG A 92 13.82 -8.96 9.33
N ILE A 93 13.30 -8.48 8.19
CA ILE A 93 14.14 -8.04 7.07
C ILE A 93 14.76 -6.68 7.43
N PRO A 94 16.10 -6.59 7.55
CA PRO A 94 16.75 -5.32 7.84
C PRO A 94 16.63 -4.37 6.63
N PRO A 95 16.26 -3.10 6.83
CA PRO A 95 16.02 -2.13 5.75
C PRO A 95 17.27 -1.82 4.91
N SER A 96 18.47 -2.20 5.38
CA SER A 96 19.74 -2.05 4.67
C SER A 96 19.95 -3.06 3.54
N LYS A 97 19.28 -4.22 3.55
CA LYS A 97 19.47 -5.28 2.55
C LYS A 97 18.74 -5.05 1.22
N LEU A 98 17.81 -4.11 1.16
CA LEU A 98 16.88 -3.96 0.04
C LEU A 98 17.14 -2.71 -0.83
N LEU A 99 18.18 -1.93 -0.54
CA LEU A 99 18.49 -0.64 -1.20
C LEU A 99 18.79 -0.72 -2.72
N LEU A 100 18.87 -1.92 -3.31
CA LEU A 100 19.31 -2.11 -4.70
C LEU A 100 18.18 -2.16 -5.75
N ALA A 101 16.90 -2.07 -5.35
CA ALA A 101 15.78 -2.40 -6.25
C ALA A 101 15.05 -1.20 -6.91
N TRP A 102 15.58 0.02 -6.87
CA TRP A 102 14.87 1.21 -7.41
C TRP A 102 15.40 1.77 -8.75
N GLU A 103 16.09 0.98 -9.56
CA GLU A 103 16.46 1.40 -10.92
C GLU A 103 15.65 0.60 -11.95
N LEU A 104 14.44 1.04 -12.29
CA LEU A 104 13.66 0.57 -13.45
C LEU A 104 12.69 1.66 -13.95
#